data_AF-A0A8J6YKL5-F1
#
_entry.id   AF-A0A8J6YKL5-F1
#
_cell.length_a   1.000
_cell.length_b   1.000
_cell.length_c   1.000
_cell.angle_alpha   90.00
_cell.angle_beta   90.00
_cell.angle_gamma   90.00
#
_symmetry.space_group_name_H-M   'P 1'
#
loop_
_entity.id
_entity.type
_entity.pdbx_description
1 polymer ?
#
loop_
_entity_poly.entity_id
_entity_poly.type
_entity_poly.pdbx_seq_one_letter_code
_entity_poly.pdbx_strand_id
1 'polypeptide(L)'
;MSIISSEMVKTRKDHYCFGCARKIPKGNKMQRVKSVDMGSISTIYWCEVCQEYWNKHVDYEDEIGYGDLRFNDTEGWDEVKKSIEGEDRE
;
A
#
# COMPACT_ATOMS: atom_id res chain seq x y z
N MET A 1 -11.96 9.96 10.35
CA MET A 1 -11.32 9.87 9.02
C MET A 1 -12.33 9.69 7.90
N SER A 2 -12.23 10.48 6.83
CA SER A 2 -13.02 10.30 5.60
C SER A 2 -12.11 10.27 4.37
N ILE A 3 -12.33 9.33 3.45
CA ILE A 3 -11.56 9.24 2.21
C ILE A 3 -12.08 10.30 1.23
N ILE A 4 -11.17 11.17 0.79
CA ILE A 4 -11.45 12.23 -0.19
C ILE A 4 -11.32 11.68 -1.61
N SER A 5 -10.28 10.88 -1.86
CA SER A 5 -10.00 10.31 -3.18
C SER A 5 -9.10 9.08 -3.06
N SER A 6 -9.38 8.04 -3.85
CA SER A 6 -8.48 6.91 -4.08
C SER A 6 -8.29 6.73 -5.59
N GLU A 7 -7.04 6.72 -6.05
CA GLU A 7 -6.74 6.60 -7.48
C GLU A 7 -5.36 5.97 -7.70
N MET A 8 -5.21 5.25 -8.81
CA MET A 8 -3.93 4.72 -9.25
C MET A 8 -3.12 5.80 -9.96
N VAL A 9 -1.96 6.14 -9.40
CA VAL A 9 -1.07 7.18 -9.95
C VAL A 9 0.30 6.62 -10.27
N LYS A 10 0.93 7.16 -11.32
CA LYS A 10 2.35 6.95 -11.57
C LYS A 10 3.16 7.94 -10.73
N THR A 11 3.98 7.45 -9.81
CA THR A 11 4.74 8.31 -8.91
C THR A 11 5.83 9.08 -9.65
N ARG A 12 6.05 10.34 -9.25
CA ARG A 12 7.10 11.21 -9.82
C ARG A 12 8.35 11.28 -8.95
N LYS A 13 8.26 10.82 -7.70
CA LYS A 13 9.34 10.76 -6.70
C LYS A 13 9.29 9.40 -6.03
N ASP A 14 10.34 9.07 -5.29
CA ASP A 14 10.32 7.88 -4.45
C ASP A 14 9.32 8.08 -3.31
N HIS A 15 8.53 7.06 -3.02
CA HIS A 15 7.56 7.08 -1.92
C HIS A 15 7.74 5.85 -1.05
N TYR A 16 7.33 5.97 0.21
CA TYR A 16 7.24 4.82 1.09
C TYR A 16 5.81 4.30 1.07
N CYS A 17 5.64 3.00 0.87
CA CYS A 17 4.34 2.37 0.97
C CYS A 17 3.88 2.41 2.43
N PHE A 18 2.63 2.83 2.66
CA PHE A 18 2.06 2.86 4.00
C PHE A 18 1.92 1.45 4.60
N GLY A 19 1.49 0.46 3.81
CA GLY A 19 1.26 -0.90 4.32
C GLY A 19 2.52 -1.71 4.64
N CYS A 20 3.62 -1.56 3.89
CA CYS A 20 4.85 -2.37 4.11
C CYS A 20 6.11 -1.58 4.46
N ALA A 21 5.99 -0.25 4.59
CA ALA A 21 7.10 0.67 4.84
C ALA A 21 8.26 0.62 3.83
N ARG A 22 8.11 -0.09 2.70
CA ARG A 22 9.14 -0.20 1.66
C ARG A 22 9.22 1.08 0.84
N LYS A 23 10.45 1.45 0.49
CA LYS A 23 10.71 2.49 -0.49
C LYS A 23 10.39 1.96 -1.89
N ILE A 24 9.44 2.58 -2.56
CA ILE A 24 9.07 2.32 -3.95
C ILE A 24 9.67 3.43 -4.83
N PRO A 25 10.49 3.08 -5.83
CA PRO A 25 11.16 4.07 -6.65
C PRO A 25 10.17 4.85 -7.52
N LYS A 26 10.53 6.07 -7.89
CA LYS A 26 9.77 6.89 -8.84
C LYS A 26 9.46 6.13 -10.13
N GLY A 27 8.34 6.45 -10.76
CA GLY A 27 7.92 5.86 -12.03
C GLY A 27 7.10 4.57 -11.88
N ASN A 28 6.93 4.06 -10.66
CA ASN A 28 6.04 2.94 -10.38
C ASN A 28 4.59 3.40 -10.20
N LYS A 29 3.65 2.48 -10.40
CA LYS A 29 2.24 2.70 -10.10
C LYS A 29 1.99 2.44 -8.62
N MET A 30 1.29 3.36 -7.97
CA MET A 30 0.86 3.22 -6.57
C MET A 30 -0.56 3.78 -6.45
N GLN A 31 -1.37 3.19 -5.58
CA GLN A 31 -2.64 3.80 -5.20
C GLN A 31 -2.37 4.92 -4.23
N ARG A 32 -2.81 6.11 -4.59
CA ARG A 32 -2.80 7.29 -3.72
C ARG A 32 -4.15 7.40 -3.07
N VAL A 33 -4.18 7.34 -1.74
CA VAL A 33 -5.38 7.58 -0.95
C VAL A 33 -5.20 8.89 -0.21
N LYS A 34 -6.14 9.81 -0.42
CA LYS A 34 -6.22 11.06 0.35
C LYS A 34 -7.36 10.94 1.35
N SER A 35 -7.08 11.28 2.59
CA SER A 35 -8.06 11.29 3.66
C SER A 35 -8.05 12.63 4.37
N VAL A 36 -9.19 13.01 4.94
CA VAL A 36 -9.29 14.12 5.88
C VAL A 36 -9.54 13.55 7.27
N ASP A 37 -8.78 14.04 8.24
CA ASP A 37 -9.03 13.77 9.65
C ASP A 37 -8.90 15.07 10.45
N MET A 38 -9.94 15.40 11.22
CA MET A 38 -10.05 16.64 12.00
C MET A 38 -9.67 17.92 11.22
N GLY A 39 -10.05 18.00 9.94
CA GLY A 39 -9.74 19.14 9.07
C GLY A 39 -8.34 19.15 8.46
N SER A 40 -7.49 18.16 8.77
CA SER A 40 -6.17 17.97 8.18
C SER A 40 -6.23 16.93 7.06
N ILE A 41 -5.65 17.25 5.90
CA ILE A 41 -5.58 16.34 4.75
C ILE A 41 -4.27 15.55 4.79
N SER A 42 -4.40 14.24 4.83
CA SER A 42 -3.28 13.29 4.76
C SER A 42 -3.31 12.55 3.42
N THR A 43 -2.13 12.24 2.88
CA THR A 43 -1.99 11.45 1.66
C THR A 43 -1.08 10.26 1.94
N ILE A 44 -1.61 9.06 1.72
CA ILE A 44 -0.87 7.80 1.85
C ILE A 44 -0.77 7.11 0.50
N TYR A 45 0.27 6.29 0.35
CA TYR A 45 0.58 5.58 -0.89
C TYR A 45 0.67 4.09 -0.63
N TRP A 46 0.07 3.30 -1.51
CA TRP A 46 0.04 1.84 -1.40
C TRP A 46 0.67 1.22 -2.64
N CYS A 47 1.66 0.35 -2.43
CA CYS A 47 2.19 -0.48 -3.51
C CYS A 47 1.18 -1.55 -3.91
N GLU A 48 1.36 -2.11 -5.09
CA GLU A 48 0.50 -3.16 -5.65
C GLU A 48 0.43 -4.39 -4.74
N VAL A 49 1.57 -4.81 -4.20
CA VAL A 49 1.64 -5.92 -3.23
C VAL A 49 0.75 -5.71 -2.02
N CYS A 50 0.80 -4.51 -1.41
CA CYS A 50 -0.01 -4.21 -0.25
C CYS A 50 -1.49 -4.06 -0.58
N GLN A 51 -1.84 -3.62 -1.80
CA GLN A 51 -3.24 -3.57 -2.22
C GLN A 51 -3.83 -4.96 -2.41
N GLU A 52 -3.09 -5.85 -3.06
CA GLU A 52 -3.52 -7.23 -3.25
C GLU A 52 -3.63 -7.97 -1.92
N TYR A 53 -2.65 -7.76 -1.03
CA TYR A 53 -2.68 -8.32 0.31
C TYR A 53 -3.89 -7.78 1.09
N TRP A 54 -4.13 -6.47 1.06
CA TRP A 54 -5.29 -5.84 1.71
C TRP A 54 -6.60 -6.45 1.23
N ASN A 55 -6.80 -6.54 -0.10
CA ASN A 55 -8.03 -7.08 -0.67
C ASN A 55 -8.28 -8.56 -0.34
N LYS A 56 -7.24 -9.34 -0.04
CA LYS A 56 -7.33 -10.78 0.25
C LYS A 56 -7.42 -11.11 1.72
N HIS A 57 -6.76 -10.33 2.58
CA HIS A 57 -6.51 -10.71 3.97
C HIS A 57 -7.03 -9.73 5.01
N VAL A 58 -7.39 -8.50 4.63
CA VAL A 58 -7.77 -7.46 5.59
C VAL A 58 -9.22 -7.06 5.35
N ASP A 59 -10.02 -7.11 6.41
CA ASP A 59 -11.37 -6.60 6.37
C ASP A 59 -11.36 -5.06 6.35
N TYR A 60 -12.35 -4.44 5.72
CA TYR A 60 -12.40 -2.98 5.58
C TYR A 60 -12.54 -2.25 6.92
N GLU A 61 -12.95 -2.96 7.98
CA GLU A 61 -13.12 -2.43 9.33
C GLU A 61 -11.82 -2.41 10.15
N ASP A 62 -10.76 -3.10 9.70
CA ASP A 62 -9.48 -3.15 10.42
C ASP A 62 -8.66 -1.86 10.21
N GLU A 63 -8.25 -1.24 11.31
CA GLU A 63 -7.32 -0.11 11.28
C GLU A 63 -5.89 -0.65 11.27
N ILE A 64 -5.10 -0.24 10.26
CA ILE A 64 -3.68 -0.58 10.21
C ILE A 64 -2.78 0.64 10.35
N GLY A 65 -1.65 0.42 11.02
CA GLY A 65 -0.54 1.35 11.10
C GLY A 65 0.43 1.27 9.92
N TYR A 66 1.43 2.15 9.97
CA TYR A 66 2.50 2.20 8.97
C TYR A 66 3.42 0.97 9.07
N GLY A 67 3.44 0.16 8.01
CA GLY A 67 4.24 -1.06 7.91
C GLY A 67 3.52 -2.32 8.39
N ASP A 68 2.32 -2.18 8.97
CA ASP A 68 1.64 -3.27 9.67
C ASP A 68 1.33 -4.45 8.77
N LEU A 69 1.00 -4.27 7.49
CA LEU A 69 0.73 -5.41 6.61
C LEU A 69 1.92 -6.36 6.49
N ARG A 70 3.14 -5.82 6.47
CA ARG A 70 4.34 -6.65 6.40
C ARG A 70 4.78 -7.14 7.77
N PHE A 71 4.63 -6.32 8.82
CA PHE A 71 5.11 -6.68 10.16
C PHE A 71 4.17 -7.60 10.94
N ASN A 72 2.86 -7.48 10.72
CA ASN A 72 1.85 -8.30 11.38
C ASN A 72 1.75 -9.71 10.77
N ASP A 73 1.90 -9.81 9.45
CA ASP A 73 1.90 -11.08 8.72
C ASP A 73 2.98 -11.07 7.64
N THR A 74 4.22 -11.27 8.07
CA THR A 74 5.37 -11.28 7.16
C THR A 74 5.28 -12.41 6.14
N GLU A 75 4.78 -13.58 6.55
CA GLU A 75 4.72 -14.76 5.69
C GLU A 75 3.68 -14.58 4.57
N GLY A 76 2.43 -14.26 4.92
CA GLY A 76 1.39 -14.02 3.91
C GLY A 76 1.71 -12.83 3.01
N TRP A 77 2.33 -11.77 3.56
CA TRP A 77 2.77 -10.64 2.75
C TRP A 77 3.90 -11.03 1.78
N ASP A 78 4.88 -11.83 2.19
CA ASP A 78 5.95 -12.31 1.30
C ASP A 78 5.42 -13.28 0.23
N GLU A 79 4.36 -14.06 0.49
CA GLU A 79 3.69 -14.89 -0.52
C GLU A 79 3.00 -14.05 -1.61
N VAL A 80 2.24 -13.03 -1.21
CA VAL A 80 1.62 -12.09 -2.16
C VAL A 80 2.69 -11.33 -2.95
N LYS A 81 3.76 -10.91 -2.27
CA LYS A 81 4.92 -10.28 -2.92
C LYS A 81 5.54 -11.18 -3.97
N LYS A 82 5.79 -12.46 -3.67
CA LYS A 82 6.36 -13.41 -4.64
C LYS A 82 5.43 -13.61 -5.84
N SER A 83 4.11 -13.60 -5.64
CA SER A 83 3.16 -13.71 -6.74
C SER A 83 3.24 -12.49 -7.68
N ILE A 84 3.36 -11.28 -7.13
CA ILE A 84 3.34 -10.02 -7.91
C ILE A 84 4.73 -9.66 -8.48
N GLU A 85 5.77 -9.75 -7.66
CA GLU A 85 7.15 -9.37 -8.03
C GLU A 85 7.97 -10.56 -8.54
N GLY A 86 7.53 -11.80 -8.33
CA GLY A 86 8.24 -13.02 -8.73
C GLY A 86 7.76 -13.64 -10.05
N GLU A 87 6.74 -13.08 -10.70
CA GLU A 87 6.36 -13.39 -12.09
C GLU A 87 7.35 -12.82 -13.13
N ASP A 88 8.52 -12.34 -12.69
CA ASP A 88 9.68 -12.02 -13.53
C ASP A 88 10.74 -13.12 -13.32
N ARG A 89 10.43 -14.34 -13.79
CA ARG A 89 11.42 -15.39 -14.02
C ARG A 89 11.16 -16.04 -15.37
N GLU A 90 12.02 -15.60 -16.30
CA GLU A 90 12.40 -16.14 -17.61
C GLU A 90 12.09 -17.62 -17.85
#